data_AF-A0A3R6XMV2-F1
#
_entry.id   AF-A0A3R6XMV2-F1
#
_cell.length_a   1.000
_cell.length_b   1.000
_cell.length_c   1.000
_cell.angle_alpha   90.00
_cell.angle_beta   90.00
_cell.angle_gamma   90.00
#
_symmetry.space_group_name_H-M   'P 1'
#
loop_
_entity.id
_entity.type
_entity.pdbx_description
1 polymer ?
#
loop_
_entity_poly.entity_id
_entity_poly.type
_entity_poly.pdbx_seq_one_letter_code
_entity_poly.pdbx_strand_id
1 'polypeptide(L)'
;VHPNGDVLVVQLSFGATAYLQADAIKQSLKATVGDLVHTRFGQGVVAAVAEGHVFVVTVDKEDMYVHATELTKINQPTSRKFLHLFKK
;
A
#
# COMPACT_ATOMS: atom_id res chain seq x y z
N VAL A 1 14.76 -5.48 -32.62
CA VAL A 1 14.55 -5.21 -31.17
C VAL A 1 13.13 -5.63 -30.87
N HIS A 2 12.90 -6.66 -30.07
CA HIS A 2 11.53 -7.08 -29.73
C HIS A 2 10.92 -6.03 -28.77
N PRO A 3 9.84 -5.33 -29.14
CA PRO A 3 9.31 -4.19 -28.39
C PRO A 3 8.40 -4.60 -27.23
N ASN A 4 8.55 -5.80 -26.69
CA ASN A 4 7.63 -6.43 -25.74
C ASN A 4 7.90 -6.00 -24.29
N GLY A 5 7.89 -4.70 -24.03
CA GLY A 5 7.83 -4.20 -22.66
C GLY A 5 6.37 -4.20 -22.21
N ASP A 6 6.02 -5.05 -21.24
CA ASP A 6 4.67 -5.03 -20.65
C ASP A 6 4.36 -3.60 -20.15
N VAL A 7 3.29 -3.01 -20.69
CA VAL A 7 2.78 -1.71 -20.25
C VAL A 7 1.73 -1.96 -19.18
N LEU A 8 1.96 -1.40 -18.00
CA LEU A 8 1.08 -1.49 -16.85
C LEU A 8 0.22 -0.21 -16.76
N VAL A 9 -1.07 -0.40 -16.54
CA VAL A 9 -1.99 0.69 -16.21
C VAL A 9 -2.00 0.85 -14.70
N VAL A 10 -1.58 2.01 -14.20
CA VAL A 10 -1.51 2.29 -12.76
C VAL A 10 -2.41 3.46 -12.39
N GLN A 11 -2.97 3.40 -11.19
CA GLN A 11 -3.67 4.52 -10.58
C GLN A 11 -2.71 5.23 -9.62
N LEU A 12 -2.42 6.50 -9.89
CA LEU A 12 -1.57 7.33 -9.05
C LEU A 12 -2.33 7.78 -7.79
N SER A 13 -1.59 8.04 -6.72
CA SER A 13 -2.16 8.43 -5.41
C SER A 13 -3.03 9.68 -5.47
N PHE A 14 -2.76 10.59 -6.41
CA PHE A 14 -3.54 11.80 -6.65
C PHE A 14 -4.70 11.61 -7.65
N GLY A 15 -5.09 10.37 -7.95
CA GLY A 15 -6.31 10.07 -8.71
C GLY A 15 -6.17 10.07 -10.23
N ALA A 16 -4.97 10.26 -10.78
CA ALA A 16 -4.73 10.11 -12.22
C ALA A 16 -4.43 8.66 -12.61
N THR A 17 -4.77 8.29 -13.84
CA THR A 17 -4.34 7.02 -14.44
C THR A 17 -3.10 7.25 -15.31
N ALA A 18 -2.10 6.39 -15.18
CA ALA A 18 -0.87 6.46 -15.96
C ALA A 18 -0.52 5.09 -16.59
N TYR A 19 0.24 5.14 -17.67
CA TYR A 19 0.75 3.96 -18.38
C TYR A 19 2.26 3.92 -18.17
N LEU A 20 2.74 2.90 -17.47
CA LEU A 20 4.15 2.75 -17.14
C LEU A 20 4.68 1.47 -17.76
N GLN A 21 5.91 1.53 -18.29
CA GLN A 21 6.63 0.31 -18.63
C GLN A 21 6.95 -0.46 -17.35
N ALA A 22 6.92 -1.79 -17.41
CA ALA A 22 7.17 -2.63 -16.23
C ALA A 22 8.55 -2.37 -15.59
N ASP A 23 9.56 -2.03 -16.38
CA ASP A 23 10.90 -1.68 -15.91
C ASP A 23 10.99 -0.29 -15.22
N ALA A 24 9.99 0.58 -15.44
CA ALA A 24 9.87 1.85 -14.73
C ALA A 24 9.42 1.66 -13.27
N ILE A 25 8.89 0.49 -12.90
CA ILE A 25 8.52 0.17 -11.52
C ILE A 25 9.75 -0.31 -10.75
N LYS A 26 10.33 0.59 -9.95
CA LYS A 26 11.54 0.30 -9.18
C LYS A 26 11.32 -0.70 -8.04
N GLN A 27 10.18 -0.61 -7.37
CA GLN A 27 9.89 -1.43 -6.19
C GLN A 27 8.39 -1.54 -5.93
N SER A 28 7.98 -2.69 -5.42
CA SER A 28 6.67 -2.87 -4.79
C SER A 28 6.77 -2.51 -3.30
N LEU A 29 5.77 -1.79 -2.80
CA LEU A 29 5.69 -1.42 -1.39
C LEU A 29 4.82 -2.41 -0.62
N LYS A 30 5.28 -2.83 0.57
CA LYS A 30 4.51 -3.74 1.45
C LYS A 30 3.26 -3.08 2.03
N ALA A 31 3.31 -1.76 2.20
CA ALA A 31 2.21 -0.93 2.65
C ALA A 31 2.32 0.48 2.05
N THR A 32 1.24 1.24 2.14
CA THR A 32 1.11 2.61 1.65
C THR A 32 0.69 3.54 2.78
N VAL A 33 0.90 4.85 2.63
CA VAL A 33 0.49 5.85 3.62
C VAL A 33 -0.99 5.71 3.93
N GLY A 34 -1.34 5.70 5.22
CA GLY A 34 -2.69 5.49 5.73
C GLY A 34 -3.04 4.03 6.01
N ASP A 35 -2.23 3.06 5.60
CA ASP A 35 -2.48 1.66 5.93
C ASP A 35 -2.32 1.39 7.44
N LEU A 36 -3.26 0.63 7.98
CA LEU A 36 -3.16 0.08 9.33
C LEU A 36 -2.24 -1.14 9.33
N VAL A 37 -1.24 -1.15 10.21
CA VAL A 37 -0.18 -2.16 10.23
C VAL A 37 0.09 -2.63 11.65
N HIS A 38 0.52 -3.89 11.77
CA HIS A 38 1.12 -4.43 12.98
C HIS A 38 2.65 -4.37 12.86
N THR A 39 3.30 -3.92 13.93
CA THR A 39 4.76 -3.77 14.02
C THR A 39 5.26 -4.33 15.35
N ARG A 40 6.58 -4.44 15.53
CA ARG A 40 7.17 -4.83 16.83
C ARG A 40 6.85 -3.87 17.98
N PHE A 41 6.47 -2.63 17.67
CA PHE A 41 6.12 -1.60 18.65
C PHE A 41 4.62 -1.58 18.97
N GLY A 42 3.82 -2.42 18.30
CA GLY A 42 2.37 -2.42 18.38
C GLY A 42 1.71 -2.08 17.04
N GLN A 43 0.41 -1.86 17.10
CA GLN A 43 -0.40 -1.49 15.94
C GLN A 43 -0.30 0.02 15.68
N GLY A 44 -0.15 0.41 14.42
CA GLY A 44 -0.04 1.82 14.03
C GLY A 44 -0.48 2.07 12.59
N VAL A 45 -0.36 3.32 12.16
CA VAL A 45 -0.71 3.76 10.80
C VAL A 45 0.54 4.22 10.09
N VAL A 46 0.73 3.79 8.84
CA VAL A 46 1.86 4.25 8.02
C VAL A 46 1.70 5.75 7.73
N ALA A 47 2.61 6.57 8.23
CA ALA A 47 2.65 8.01 8.00
C ALA A 47 3.46 8.36 6.74
N ALA A 48 4.56 7.64 6.50
CA ALA A 48 5.43 7.86 5.34
C ALA A 48 6.18 6.58 4.92
N VAL A 49 6.66 6.58 3.69
CA VAL A 49 7.57 5.56 3.14
C VAL A 49 8.93 6.23 2.95
N ALA A 50 9.94 5.77 3.67
CA ALA A 50 11.31 6.24 3.57
C ALA A 50 12.12 5.35 2.59
N GLU A 51 13.35 5.74 2.32
CA GLU A 51 14.26 4.94 1.50
C GLU A 51 14.68 3.63 2.19
N GLY A 52 15.14 2.65 1.41
CA GLY A 52 15.72 1.42 1.95
C GLY A 52 14.72 0.49 2.65
N HIS A 53 13.47 0.43 2.18
CA HIS A 53 12.41 -0.42 2.75
C HIS A 53 12.03 -0.07 4.20
N VAL A 54 12.25 1.18 4.61
CA VAL A 54 11.84 1.69 5.93
C VAL A 54 10.53 2.46 5.81
N PHE A 55 9.64 2.26 6.78
CA PHE A 55 8.37 2.95 6.91
C PHE A 55 8.38 3.78 8.19
N VAL A 56 7.77 4.95 8.14
CA VAL A 56 7.44 5.72 9.33
C VAL A 56 6.02 5.34 9.73
N VAL A 57 5.85 4.80 10.93
CA VAL A 57 4.58 4.31 11.45
C VAL A 57 4.27 5.06 12.74
N THR A 58 3.13 5.74 12.78
CA THR A 58 2.66 6.39 14.00
C THR A 58 1.99 5.35 14.89
N VAL A 59 2.58 5.11 16.06
CA VAL A 59 2.10 4.21 17.12
C VAL A 59 1.92 5.05 18.39
N ASP A 60 0.72 5.06 18.98
CA ASP A 60 0.42 5.83 20.18
C ASP A 60 0.85 7.31 20.13
N LYS A 61 0.72 7.94 18.95
CA LYS A 61 1.11 9.33 18.62
C LYS A 61 2.62 9.59 18.50
N GLU A 62 3.44 8.55 18.55
CA GLU A 62 4.88 8.62 18.35
C GLU A 62 5.27 7.97 17.02
N ASP A 63 6.27 8.54 16.34
CA ASP A 63 6.72 8.03 15.05
C ASP A 63 7.82 6.97 15.22
N MET A 64 7.57 5.79 14.66
CA MET A 64 8.49 4.65 14.69
C MET A 64 9.03 4.37 13.30
N TYR A 65 10.34 4.16 13.19
CA TYR A 65 10.98 3.68 11.96
C TYR A 65 10.99 2.16 11.94
N VAL A 66 10.29 1.58 10.96
CA VAL A 66 10.03 0.15 10.88
C VAL A 66 10.48 -0.39 9.54
N HIS A 67 11.32 -1.41 9.54
CA HIS A 67 11.74 -2.08 8.31
C HIS A 67 10.60 -2.95 7.74
N ALA A 68 10.55 -3.11 6.42
CA ALA A 68 9.51 -3.88 5.73
C ALA A 68 9.33 -5.31 6.27
N THR A 69 10.39 -5.95 6.79
CA THR A 69 10.31 -7.30 7.37
C THR A 69 9.51 -7.35 8.66
N GLU A 70 9.44 -6.25 9.40
CA GLU A 70 8.75 -6.15 10.70
C GLU A 70 7.33 -5.58 10.56
N LEU A 71 6.91 -5.22 9.34
CA LEU A 71 5.61 -4.61 9.06
C LEU A 71 4.63 -5.66 8.53
N THR A 72 3.46 -5.80 9.16
CA THR A 72 2.37 -6.66 8.65
C THR A 72 1.12 -5.84 8.41
N LYS A 73 0.63 -5.81 7.17
CA LYS A 73 -0.59 -5.07 6.83
C LYS A 73 -1.82 -5.74 7.46
N ILE A 74 -2.64 -4.96 8.15
CA ILE A 74 -3.90 -5.42 8.71
C ILE A 74 -4.96 -5.21 7.64
N ASN A 75 -5.38 -6.31 7.00
CA ASN A 75 -6.52 -6.26 6.08
C ASN A 75 -7.79 -6.03 6.87
N GLN A 76 -8.30 -4.79 6.89
CA GLN A 76 -9.70 -4.60 7.25
C GLN A 76 -10.55 -5.28 6.17
N PRO A 77 -11.47 -6.19 6.52
CA PRO A 77 -12.44 -6.66 5.56
C PRO A 77 -13.23 -5.43 5.12
N THR A 78 -12.98 -4.97 3.90
CA THR A 78 -13.88 -4.02 3.26
C THR A 78 -15.24 -4.69 3.29
N SER A 79 -16.17 -4.13 4.08
CA SER A 79 -17.55 -4.55 4.08
C SER A 79 -18.09 -4.29 2.69
N ARG A 80 -17.92 -5.25 1.79
CA ARG A 80 -18.70 -5.34 0.56
C ARG A 80 -20.11 -5.59 1.05
N LYS A 81 -20.86 -4.52 1.30
CA LYS A 81 -22.32 -4.58 1.34
C LYS A 81 -22.76 -5.09 -0.02
N PHE A 82 -22.81 -6.42 -0.16
CA PHE A 82 -23.58 -7.06 -1.20
C PHE A 82 -25.01 -6.56 -1.03
N LEU A 83 -25.45 -5.68 -1.93
CA LEU A 83 -26.87 -5.36 -2.08
C LEU A 83 -27.58 -6.68 -2.40
N HIS A 84 -28.17 -7.31 -1.37
CA HIS A 84 -29.29 -8.21 -1.59
C HIS A 84 -30.49 -7.34 -1.97
N LEU A 85 -30.57 -7.01 -3.26
CA LEU A 85 -31.79 -6.48 -3.85
C LEU A 85 -32.75 -7.66 -4.02
N PHE A 86 -33.53 -7.93 -2.98
CA PHE A 86 -34.77 -8.67 -3.12
C PHE A 86 -35.66 -7.94 -4.11
N LYS A 87 -36.08 -8.63 -5.18
CA LYS A 87 -37.42 -8.42 -5.72
C LYS A 87 -38.12 -9.75 -5.91
N LYS A 88 -39.37 -9.67 -5.51
CA LYS A 88 -40.45 -10.64 -5.36
C LYS A 88 -40.94 -11.16 -6.71
#